data_AF-A0A2R6AW09-F1
#
_entry.id   AF-A0A2R6AW09-F1
#
_cell.length_a   1.000
_cell.length_b   1.000
_cell.length_c   1.000
_cell.angle_alpha   90.00
_cell.angle_beta   90.00
_cell.angle_gamma   90.00
#
_symmetry.space_group_name_H-M   'P 1'
#
loop_
_entity.id
_entity.type
_entity.pdbx_description
1 polymer ?
#
loop_
_entity_poly.entity_id
_entity_poly.type
_entity_poly.pdbx_seq_one_letter_code
_entity_poly.pdbx_strand_id
1 'polypeptide(L)'
;MKSASGAHLYDIEGTRYLDYAMGYGALLFGHAYAPIINAVKQRLDTGTLYGTPTEEEVVLAEKLSSLYPTLEMSRCVNSGTEATMHAIRLARGYTKRKSVIKFDGCFHGSHDTVLVKAGSGASTFGVPSSAGVLEELSKYTIVAQFNDVQSVERAFKEQEIAAVIVEPVMANYGLIPPTKTF
;
A
#
# COMPACT_ATOMS: atom_id res chain seq x y z
N MET A 1 -12.88 22.33 -1.95
CA MET A 1 -11.86 22.80 -2.92
C MET A 1 -12.51 22.99 -4.27
N LYS A 2 -12.16 24.04 -5.00
CA LYS A 2 -12.72 24.41 -6.31
C LYS A 2 -11.79 24.04 -7.47
N SER A 3 -10.50 24.32 -7.33
CA SER A 3 -9.50 24.01 -8.35
C SER A 3 -8.13 23.76 -7.73
N ALA A 4 -7.21 23.23 -8.53
CA ALA A 4 -5.84 22.97 -8.12
C ALA A 4 -4.91 23.11 -9.33
N SER A 5 -3.70 23.64 -9.13
CA SER A 5 -2.69 23.78 -10.19
C SER A 5 -1.30 23.90 -9.60
N GLY A 6 -0.35 23.13 -10.15
CA GLY A 6 1.02 23.07 -9.62
C GLY A 6 1.01 22.60 -8.17
N ALA A 7 1.65 23.37 -7.28
CA ALA A 7 1.68 23.08 -5.84
C ALA A 7 0.51 23.70 -5.05
N HIS A 8 -0.52 24.23 -5.72
CA HIS A 8 -1.55 25.01 -5.05
C HIS A 8 -2.95 24.43 -5.20
N LEU A 9 -3.71 24.62 -4.14
CA LEU A 9 -5.14 24.36 -4.04
C LEU A 9 -5.89 25.69 -3.89
N TYR A 10 -7.10 25.76 -4.44
CA TYR A 10 -7.99 26.93 -4.33
C TYR A 10 -9.33 26.48 -3.76
N ASP A 11 -9.79 27.09 -2.68
CA ASP A 11 -11.14 26.80 -2.13
C ASP A 11 -12.25 27.49 -2.93
N ILE A 12 -13.49 27.39 -2.45
CA ILE A 12 -14.67 27.90 -3.16
C ILE A 12 -14.77 29.42 -3.09
N GLU A 13 -14.17 30.03 -2.05
CA GLU A 13 -14.01 31.47 -1.83
C GLU A 13 -12.82 32.06 -2.62
N GLY A 14 -11.95 31.21 -3.19
CA GLY A 14 -10.78 31.60 -3.97
C GLY A 14 -9.51 31.76 -3.14
N THR A 15 -9.52 31.39 -1.86
CA THR A 15 -8.31 31.33 -1.02
C THR A 15 -7.35 30.29 -1.58
N ARG A 16 -6.08 30.67 -1.71
CA ARG A 16 -5.01 29.81 -2.22
C ARG A 16 -4.24 29.19 -1.06
N TYR A 17 -4.06 27.87 -1.11
CA TYR A 17 -3.27 27.10 -0.16
C TYR A 17 -2.07 26.49 -0.88
N LEU A 18 -0.90 26.52 -0.26
CA LEU A 18 0.22 25.67 -0.65
C LEU A 18 -0.09 24.25 -0.18
N ASP A 19 -0.15 23.30 -1.10
CA ASP A 19 -0.49 21.93 -0.82
C ASP A 19 0.76 21.11 -0.51
N TYR A 20 0.89 20.67 0.75
CA TYR A 20 1.92 19.72 1.16
C TYR A 20 1.42 18.27 1.18
N ALA A 21 0.10 18.05 1.10
CA ALA A 21 -0.48 16.71 1.08
C ALA A 21 -0.29 16.06 -0.31
N MET A 22 -0.42 16.84 -1.39
CA MET A 22 -0.10 16.42 -2.76
C MET A 22 -0.68 15.06 -3.15
N GLY A 23 -1.96 14.86 -2.81
CA GLY A 23 -2.67 13.60 -3.05
C GLY A 23 -2.05 12.41 -2.32
N TYR A 24 -1.56 12.62 -1.10
CA TYR A 24 -0.85 11.62 -0.29
C TYR A 24 0.37 11.02 -1.03
N GLY A 25 1.06 11.86 -1.82
CA GLY A 25 2.24 11.49 -2.62
C GLY A 25 1.95 11.10 -4.07
N ALA A 26 0.68 10.89 -4.46
CA ALA A 26 0.33 10.52 -5.84
C ALA A 26 0.62 11.64 -6.86
N LEU A 27 0.63 12.90 -6.43
CA LEU A 27 0.78 14.07 -7.31
C LEU A 27 2.22 14.58 -7.33
N LEU A 28 3.18 13.70 -7.67
CA LEU A 28 4.61 14.04 -7.71
C LEU A 28 4.93 15.27 -8.58
N PHE A 29 4.26 15.42 -9.72
CA PHE A 29 4.45 16.55 -10.65
C PHE A 29 3.51 17.74 -10.39
N GLY A 30 2.73 17.69 -9.31
CA GLY A 30 1.73 18.69 -9.00
C GLY A 30 0.39 18.51 -9.67
N HIS A 31 -0.56 19.35 -9.24
CA HIS A 31 -1.92 19.37 -9.74
C HIS A 31 -1.98 19.81 -11.20
N ALA A 32 -2.80 19.13 -12.00
CA ALA A 32 -3.05 19.45 -13.40
C ALA A 32 -1.77 19.55 -14.27
N TYR A 33 -0.78 18.70 -14.01
CA TYR A 33 0.46 18.65 -14.79
C TYR A 33 0.16 18.36 -16.28
N ALA A 34 0.50 19.32 -17.15
CA ALA A 34 0.02 19.34 -18.53
C ALA A 34 0.31 18.07 -19.35
N PRO A 35 1.50 17.44 -19.27
CA PRO A 35 1.75 16.17 -19.95
C PRO A 35 0.79 15.04 -19.57
N ILE A 36 0.45 14.91 -18.28
CA ILE A 36 -0.51 13.88 -17.81
C ILE A 36 -1.92 14.21 -18.29
N ILE A 37 -2.35 15.47 -18.11
CA ILE A 37 -3.70 15.90 -18.52
C ILE A 37 -3.92 15.71 -20.02
N ASN A 38 -2.93 16.05 -20.85
CA ASN A 38 -3.04 15.91 -22.29
C ASN A 38 -3.09 14.44 -22.72
N ALA A 39 -2.26 13.57 -22.13
CA ALA A 39 -2.29 12.13 -22.41
C ALA A 39 -3.65 11.50 -22.03
N VAL A 40 -4.20 11.87 -20.87
CA VAL A 40 -5.53 11.40 -20.44
C VAL A 40 -6.61 11.87 -21.43
N LYS A 41 -6.63 13.17 -21.78
CA LYS A 41 -7.60 13.73 -22.74
C LYS A 41 -7.57 13.00 -24.08
N GLN A 42 -6.38 12.78 -24.62
CA GLN A 42 -6.22 12.04 -25.88
C GLN A 42 -6.76 10.61 -25.77
N ARG A 43 -6.54 9.94 -24.63
CA ARG A 43 -7.03 8.57 -24.46
C ARG A 43 -8.55 8.50 -24.40
N LEU A 44 -9.20 9.48 -23.75
CA LEU A 44 -10.66 9.55 -23.63
C LEU A 44 -11.38 9.53 -24.99
N ASP A 45 -10.77 10.09 -26.04
CA ASP A 45 -11.32 10.10 -27.40
C ASP A 45 -11.42 8.70 -28.02
N THR A 46 -10.69 7.72 -27.48
CA THR A 46 -10.64 6.34 -27.99
C THR A 46 -11.35 5.33 -27.09
N GLY A 47 -11.94 5.77 -25.98
CA GLY A 47 -12.64 4.93 -25.00
C GLY A 47 -12.00 4.91 -23.61
N THR A 48 -12.80 4.60 -22.59
CA THR A 48 -12.39 4.64 -21.17
C THR A 48 -12.13 3.27 -20.56
N LEU A 49 -12.81 2.22 -21.03
CA LEU A 49 -12.68 0.85 -20.55
C LEU A 49 -13.11 -0.12 -21.65
N TYR A 50 -12.27 -1.13 -21.92
CA TYR A 50 -12.53 -2.10 -22.99
C TYR A 50 -12.90 -3.50 -22.49
N GLY A 51 -12.55 -3.85 -21.25
CA GLY A 51 -12.72 -5.23 -20.75
C GLY A 51 -11.82 -6.26 -21.44
N THR A 52 -10.86 -5.80 -22.25
CA THR A 52 -9.87 -6.60 -22.98
C THR A 52 -8.48 -6.02 -22.76
N PRO A 53 -7.41 -6.82 -22.94
CA PRO A 53 -6.04 -6.32 -22.84
C PRO A 53 -5.75 -5.18 -23.82
N THR A 54 -4.85 -4.30 -23.43
CA THR A 54 -4.37 -3.16 -24.20
C THR A 54 -2.83 -3.12 -24.25
N GLU A 55 -2.26 -2.49 -25.28
CA GLU A 55 -0.81 -2.36 -25.42
C GLU A 55 -0.22 -1.49 -24.30
N GLU A 56 -0.97 -0.51 -23.81
CA GLU A 56 -0.56 0.38 -22.72
C GLU A 56 -0.26 -0.37 -21.42
N GLU A 57 -0.94 -1.50 -21.16
CA GLU A 57 -0.65 -2.36 -20.01
C GLU A 57 0.73 -3.03 -20.14
N VAL A 58 1.12 -3.43 -21.37
CA VAL A 58 2.43 -4.03 -21.66
C VAL A 58 3.53 -2.99 -21.50
N VAL A 59 3.36 -1.80 -22.09
CA VAL A 59 4.31 -0.68 -21.97
C VAL A 59 4.53 -0.31 -20.51
N LEU A 60 3.46 -0.26 -19.69
CA LEU A 60 3.59 0.00 -18.26
C LEU A 60 4.37 -1.11 -17.55
N ALA A 61 4.07 -2.38 -17.82
CA ALA A 61 4.76 -3.51 -17.22
C ALA A 61 6.26 -3.50 -17.55
N GLU A 62 6.62 -3.30 -18.82
CA GLU A 62 8.02 -3.19 -19.27
C GLU A 62 8.73 -2.01 -18.61
N LYS A 63 8.06 -0.86 -18.49
CA LYS A 63 8.61 0.30 -17.80
C LYS A 63 8.90 -0.02 -16.33
N LEU A 64 7.99 -0.69 -15.64
CA LEU A 64 8.19 -1.08 -14.24
C LEU A 64 9.36 -2.05 -14.07
N SER A 65 9.45 -3.07 -14.93
CA SER A 65 10.59 -4.01 -14.93
C SER A 65 11.92 -3.31 -15.24
N SER A 66 11.93 -2.29 -16.09
CA SER A 66 13.14 -1.49 -16.35
C SER A 66 13.62 -0.66 -15.14
N LEU A 67 12.68 -0.23 -14.28
CA LEU A 67 12.97 0.55 -13.07
C LEU A 67 13.33 -0.34 -11.88
N TYR A 68 12.76 -1.53 -11.82
CA TYR A 68 12.98 -2.52 -10.78
C TYR A 68 13.41 -3.85 -11.42
N PRO A 69 14.72 -4.08 -11.63
CA PRO A 69 15.21 -5.25 -12.36
C PRO A 69 14.82 -6.62 -11.75
N THR A 70 14.44 -6.65 -10.47
CA THR A 70 13.94 -7.85 -9.79
C THR A 70 12.45 -8.10 -10.03
N LEU A 71 11.73 -7.18 -10.67
CA LEU A 71 10.32 -7.30 -10.99
C LEU A 71 10.16 -8.00 -12.35
N GLU A 72 10.08 -9.33 -12.33
CA GLU A 72 9.95 -10.16 -13.52
C GLU A 72 8.53 -10.13 -14.12
N MET A 73 7.51 -10.01 -13.28
CA MET A 73 6.10 -9.95 -13.68
C MET A 73 5.35 -8.92 -12.84
N SER A 74 4.38 -8.26 -13.44
CA SER A 74 3.51 -7.30 -12.75
C SER A 74 2.03 -7.55 -13.08
N ARG A 75 1.15 -7.11 -12.17
CA ARG A 75 -0.31 -7.20 -12.31
C ARG A 75 -0.91 -5.89 -11.83
N CYS A 76 -1.51 -5.12 -12.75
CA CYS A 76 -2.22 -3.90 -12.37
C CYS A 76 -3.52 -4.20 -11.62
N VAL A 77 -3.81 -3.36 -10.64
CA VAL A 77 -5.03 -3.35 -9.81
C VAL A 77 -5.42 -1.89 -9.58
N ASN A 78 -6.58 -1.64 -8.97
CA ASN A 78 -7.17 -0.30 -8.90
C ASN A 78 -6.73 0.50 -7.67
N SER A 79 -6.14 -0.15 -6.66
CA SER A 79 -5.71 0.53 -5.44
C SER A 79 -4.54 -0.17 -4.74
N GLY A 80 -3.88 0.58 -3.85
CA GLY A 80 -2.89 0.01 -2.93
C GLY A 80 -3.48 -1.10 -2.04
N THR A 81 -4.74 -0.96 -1.61
CA THR A 81 -5.45 -1.99 -0.83
C THR A 81 -5.61 -3.29 -1.61
N GLU A 82 -5.95 -3.23 -2.90
CA GLU A 82 -6.03 -4.43 -3.73
C GLU A 82 -4.65 -5.05 -3.94
N ALA A 83 -3.62 -4.22 -4.14
CA ALA A 83 -2.26 -4.67 -4.37
C ALA A 83 -1.73 -5.48 -3.17
N THR A 84 -1.87 -4.95 -1.96
CA THR A 84 -1.45 -5.62 -0.72
C THR A 84 -2.28 -6.86 -0.43
N MET A 85 -3.60 -6.80 -0.65
CA MET A 85 -4.50 -7.96 -0.52
C MET A 85 -4.06 -9.11 -1.43
N HIS A 86 -3.78 -8.82 -2.70
CA HIS A 86 -3.34 -9.82 -3.67
C HIS A 86 -1.93 -10.32 -3.38
N ALA A 87 -1.00 -9.46 -2.98
CA ALA A 87 0.36 -9.86 -2.60
C ALA A 87 0.36 -10.83 -1.42
N ILE A 88 -0.42 -10.55 -0.37
CA ILE A 88 -0.58 -11.44 0.78
C ILE A 88 -1.23 -12.77 0.36
N ARG A 89 -2.26 -12.73 -0.49
CA ARG A 89 -2.90 -13.94 -1.02
C ARG A 89 -1.92 -14.78 -1.84
N LEU A 90 -1.10 -14.16 -2.67
CA LEU A 90 -0.07 -14.83 -3.45
C LEU A 90 0.98 -15.48 -2.55
N ALA A 91 1.49 -14.76 -1.54
CA ALA A 91 2.46 -15.31 -0.60
C ALA A 91 1.93 -16.53 0.17
N ARG A 92 0.68 -16.47 0.66
CA ARG A 92 -0.01 -17.61 1.27
C ARG A 92 -0.15 -18.77 0.28
N GLY A 93 -0.58 -18.47 -0.95
CA GLY A 93 -0.74 -19.47 -2.01
C GLY A 93 0.56 -20.17 -2.41
N TYR A 94 1.67 -19.43 -2.45
CA TYR A 94 3.00 -19.95 -2.80
C TYR A 94 3.61 -20.77 -1.67
N THR A 95 3.65 -20.21 -0.45
CA THR A 95 4.29 -20.84 0.71
C THR A 95 3.46 -21.92 1.37
N LYS A 96 2.14 -21.95 1.11
CA LYS A 96 1.12 -22.77 1.82
C LYS A 96 1.00 -22.46 3.31
N ARG A 97 1.58 -21.36 3.77
CA ARG A 97 1.51 -20.88 5.15
C ARG A 97 0.37 -19.87 5.31
N LYS A 98 -0.15 -19.73 6.53
CA LYS A 98 -1.33 -18.88 6.80
C LYS A 98 -0.96 -17.52 7.36
N SER A 99 0.06 -17.47 8.20
CA SER A 99 0.35 -16.30 9.02
C SER A 99 1.16 -15.24 8.26
N VAL A 100 0.89 -13.96 8.50
CA VAL A 100 1.67 -12.84 7.98
C VAL A 100 2.11 -11.92 9.10
N ILE A 101 3.26 -11.27 8.94
CA ILE A 101 3.73 -10.22 9.84
C ILE A 101 3.45 -8.86 9.20
N LYS A 102 2.80 -7.97 9.94
CA LYS A 102 2.78 -6.53 9.69
C LYS A 102 3.41 -5.81 10.87
N PHE A 103 3.67 -4.52 10.71
CA PHE A 103 4.21 -3.68 11.76
C PHE A 103 3.14 -2.75 12.33
N ASP A 104 3.18 -2.52 13.63
CA ASP A 104 2.36 -1.50 14.28
C ASP A 104 2.66 -0.11 13.66
N GLY A 105 1.63 0.72 13.54
CA GLY A 105 1.70 2.01 12.83
C GLY A 105 1.71 1.93 11.29
N CYS A 106 2.15 0.83 10.67
CA CYS A 106 2.08 0.68 9.20
C CYS A 106 0.63 0.50 8.71
N PHE A 107 0.34 1.10 7.56
CA PHE A 107 -0.93 0.99 6.85
C PHE A 107 -0.75 0.38 5.46
N HIS A 108 -1.49 -0.69 5.21
CA HIS A 108 -1.42 -1.47 3.96
C HIS A 108 -2.81 -1.63 3.32
N GLY A 109 -3.68 -0.64 3.51
CA GLY A 109 -5.06 -0.68 3.04
C GLY A 109 -6.05 -1.14 4.10
N SER A 110 -7.30 -1.33 3.68
CA SER A 110 -8.46 -1.57 4.55
C SER A 110 -9.11 -2.93 4.31
N HIS A 111 -8.31 -3.98 4.12
CA HIS A 111 -8.81 -5.35 4.00
C HIS A 111 -8.61 -6.12 5.31
N ASP A 112 -9.47 -7.10 5.59
CA ASP A 112 -9.58 -7.78 6.89
C ASP A 112 -8.25 -8.31 7.46
N THR A 113 -7.36 -8.79 6.60
CA THR A 113 -6.04 -9.30 7.03
C THR A 113 -5.15 -8.22 7.66
N VAL A 114 -5.26 -6.95 7.28
CA VAL A 114 -4.39 -5.87 7.80
C VAL A 114 -5.08 -4.95 8.81
N LEU A 115 -6.41 -5.05 8.95
CA LEU A 115 -7.22 -4.38 9.99
C LEU A 115 -7.11 -5.10 11.34
N VAL A 116 -5.87 -5.24 11.78
CA VAL A 116 -5.46 -5.97 12.98
C VAL A 116 -4.47 -5.10 13.76
N LYS A 117 -4.71 -5.01 15.07
CA LYS A 117 -3.84 -4.35 16.05
C LYS A 117 -3.24 -5.38 17.01
N ALA A 118 -2.17 -5.00 17.70
CA ALA A 118 -1.59 -5.86 18.74
C ALA A 118 -2.63 -6.18 19.82
N GLY A 119 -2.68 -7.43 20.27
CA GLY A 119 -3.48 -7.84 21.43
C GLY A 119 -2.90 -7.29 22.74
N SER A 120 -3.66 -7.41 23.84
CA SER A 120 -3.15 -7.06 25.17
C SER A 120 -1.90 -7.91 25.50
N GLY A 121 -0.91 -7.30 26.17
CA GLY A 121 0.52 -7.65 26.21
C GLY A 121 1.00 -9.07 26.55
N ALA A 122 0.12 -10.06 26.66
CA ALA A 122 0.47 -11.48 26.76
C ALA A 122 0.17 -12.28 25.46
N SER A 123 -0.62 -11.75 24.51
CA SER A 123 -0.92 -12.46 23.25
C SER A 123 -0.14 -11.88 22.08
N THR A 124 0.64 -12.71 21.38
CA THR A 124 1.26 -12.37 20.09
C THR A 124 0.26 -12.36 18.93
N PHE A 125 -0.95 -12.88 19.16
CA PHE A 125 -2.05 -12.84 18.21
C PHE A 125 -2.64 -11.45 18.10
N GLY A 126 -2.85 -11.01 16.86
CA GLY A 126 -3.55 -9.78 16.58
C GLY A 126 -5.04 -9.87 16.87
N VAL A 127 -5.61 -8.75 17.29
CA VAL A 127 -7.05 -8.58 17.48
C VAL A 127 -7.61 -7.64 16.42
N PRO A 128 -8.89 -7.78 16.01
CA PRO A 128 -9.49 -6.87 15.06
C PRO A 128 -9.38 -5.40 15.49
N SER A 129 -9.04 -4.53 14.55
CA SER A 129 -8.99 -3.08 14.77
C SER A 129 -10.23 -2.33 14.26
N SER A 130 -11.12 -3.02 13.54
CA SER A 130 -12.38 -2.47 13.01
C SER A 130 -13.54 -3.39 13.38
N ALA A 131 -14.70 -2.80 13.69
CA ALA A 131 -15.94 -3.56 13.78
C ALA A 131 -16.25 -4.23 12.43
N GLY A 132 -16.76 -5.46 12.47
CA GLY A 132 -17.10 -6.26 11.28
C GLY A 132 -16.00 -7.19 10.78
N VAL A 133 -14.76 -7.06 11.28
CA VAL A 133 -13.69 -8.03 10.99
C VAL A 133 -13.82 -9.23 11.94
N LEU A 134 -13.88 -10.43 11.37
CA LEU A 134 -13.97 -11.69 12.13
C LEU A 134 -12.70 -11.96 12.94
N GLU A 135 -12.85 -12.34 14.21
CA GLU A 135 -11.73 -12.67 15.10
C GLU A 135 -10.92 -13.86 14.57
N GLU A 136 -11.57 -14.80 13.88
CA GLU A 136 -10.92 -15.97 13.30
C GLU A 136 -9.92 -15.61 12.20
N LEU A 137 -10.04 -14.43 11.59
CA LEU A 137 -9.11 -13.94 10.59
C LEU A 137 -7.90 -13.25 11.21
N SER A 138 -8.07 -12.55 12.34
CA SER A 138 -7.01 -11.73 12.94
C SER A 138 -5.87 -12.57 13.53
N LYS A 139 -6.15 -13.82 13.96
CA LYS A 139 -5.11 -14.75 14.46
C LYS A 139 -4.02 -15.09 13.44
N TYR A 140 -4.27 -14.86 12.14
CA TYR A 140 -3.29 -15.09 11.08
C TYR A 140 -2.48 -13.84 10.72
N THR A 141 -2.60 -12.78 11.52
CA THR A 141 -1.84 -11.54 11.36
C THR A 141 -1.13 -11.24 12.66
N ILE A 142 0.19 -11.34 12.63
CA ILE A 142 1.07 -10.99 13.75
C ILE A 142 1.45 -9.52 13.59
N VAL A 143 1.32 -8.76 14.68
CA VAL A 143 1.70 -7.35 14.72
C VAL A 143 3.05 -7.23 15.43
N ALA A 144 4.11 -7.08 14.63
CA ALA A 144 5.47 -6.81 15.09
C ALA A 144 5.67 -5.30 15.34
N GLN A 145 6.78 -4.94 15.97
CA GLN A 145 7.13 -3.55 16.25
C GLN A 145 8.18 -3.08 15.23
N PHE A 146 7.91 -1.96 14.55
CA PHE A 146 8.85 -1.39 13.58
C PHE A 146 10.15 -0.99 14.30
N ASN A 147 11.30 -1.23 13.69
CA ASN A 147 12.63 -1.07 14.31
C ASN A 147 12.94 -2.00 15.51
N ASP A 148 12.09 -2.98 15.84
CA ASP A 148 12.41 -4.06 16.77
C ASP A 148 12.55 -5.40 16.02
N VAL A 149 13.78 -5.73 15.61
CA VAL A 149 14.10 -7.01 14.95
C VAL A 149 13.74 -8.21 15.82
N GLN A 150 13.90 -8.09 17.14
CA GLN A 150 13.59 -9.20 18.04
C GLN A 150 12.09 -9.53 18.04
N SER A 151 11.21 -8.54 17.80
CA SER A 151 9.77 -8.79 17.62
C SER A 151 9.49 -9.67 16.40
N VAL A 152 10.23 -9.46 15.32
CA VAL A 152 10.12 -10.26 14.10
C VAL A 152 10.68 -11.67 14.34
N GLU A 153 11.85 -11.78 14.97
CA GLU A 153 12.44 -13.07 15.31
C GLU A 153 11.54 -13.93 16.21
N ARG A 154 10.87 -13.31 17.20
CA ARG A 154 9.89 -13.99 18.05
C ARG A 154 8.73 -14.53 17.21
N ALA A 155 8.19 -13.74 16.29
CA ALA A 155 7.09 -14.16 15.42
C ALA A 155 7.47 -15.38 14.54
N PHE A 156 8.69 -15.43 14.01
CA PHE A 156 9.17 -16.57 13.24
C PHE A 156 9.40 -17.85 14.08
N LYS A 157 9.65 -17.71 15.39
CA LYS A 157 9.77 -18.87 16.29
C LYS A 157 8.41 -19.48 16.64
N GLU A 158 7.36 -18.67 16.70
CA GLU A 158 6.03 -19.09 17.15
C GLU A 158 5.10 -19.54 16.01
N GLN A 159 5.34 -19.09 14.77
CA GLN A 159 4.40 -19.25 13.66
C GLN A 159 5.10 -19.57 12.33
N GLU A 160 4.42 -20.31 11.47
CA GLU A 160 4.84 -20.45 10.07
C GLU A 160 4.39 -19.24 9.25
N ILE A 161 5.35 -18.37 8.91
CA ILE A 161 5.10 -17.10 8.23
C ILE A 161 5.14 -17.25 6.71
N ALA A 162 4.06 -16.80 6.04
CA ALA A 162 3.94 -16.72 4.59
C ALA A 162 4.66 -15.49 4.02
N ALA A 163 4.53 -14.34 4.69
CA ALA A 163 5.15 -13.08 4.28
C ALA A 163 5.31 -12.11 5.45
N VAL A 164 6.25 -11.18 5.26
CA VAL A 164 6.38 -9.95 6.03
C VAL A 164 6.02 -8.80 5.09
N ILE A 165 5.08 -7.94 5.50
CA ILE A 165 4.72 -6.73 4.77
C ILE A 165 5.11 -5.51 5.61
N VAL A 166 5.82 -4.56 4.99
CA VAL A 166 6.45 -3.43 5.67
C VAL A 166 6.47 -2.19 4.78
N GLU A 167 6.30 -1.01 5.38
CA GLU A 167 6.66 0.25 4.77
C GLU A 167 8.19 0.44 4.94
N PRO A 168 8.99 0.50 3.86
CA PRO A 168 10.45 0.62 3.98
C PRO A 168 10.89 1.88 4.75
N VAL A 169 10.09 2.94 4.64
CA VAL A 169 10.08 4.10 5.54
C VAL A 169 8.64 4.26 5.98
N MET A 170 8.38 4.12 7.27
CA MET A 170 7.02 4.29 7.79
C MET A 170 6.60 5.74 7.59
N ALA A 171 5.41 5.96 7.07
CA ALA A 171 4.86 7.30 6.81
C ALA A 171 3.45 7.49 7.39
N ASN A 172 2.69 6.40 7.56
CA ASN A 172 1.30 6.47 8.03
C ASN A 172 1.15 6.69 9.55
N TYR A 173 2.25 6.60 10.29
CA TYR A 173 2.32 6.90 11.73
C TYR A 173 3.39 7.97 12.04
N GLY A 174 3.62 8.86 11.07
CA GLY A 174 4.76 9.77 11.03
C GLY A 174 5.90 9.23 10.18
N LEU A 175 6.84 10.10 9.80
CA LEU A 175 8.00 9.75 8.97
C LEU A 175 9.10 9.12 9.84
N ILE A 176 9.13 7.79 9.89
CA ILE A 176 10.06 7.03 10.72
C ILE A 176 10.96 6.16 9.82
N PRO A 177 12.24 6.54 9.63
CA PRO A 177 13.20 5.73 8.90
C PRO A 177 13.53 4.40 9.62
N PRO A 178 13.93 3.36 8.88
CA PRO A 178 14.45 2.14 9.48
C PRO A 178 15.82 2.41 10.11
N THR A 179 16.09 1.78 11.25
CA THR A 179 17.44 1.71 11.81
C THR A 179 18.31 0.83 10.91
N LYS A 180 19.64 1.03 10.92
CA LYS A 180 20.55 0.19 10.12
C LYS A 180 20.49 -1.30 10.47
N THR A 181 20.10 -1.60 11.69
CA THR A 181 20.00 -2.96 12.23
C THR A 181 18.70 -3.66 11.86
N PHE A 182 17.67 -2.90 11.50
CA PHE A 182 16.35 -3.40 11.12
C PHE A 182 16.30 -3.69 9.62
#